data_AF-A0A534REN2-F1
#
_entry.id   AF-A0A534REN2-F1
#
_cell.length_a   1.000
_cell.length_b   1.000
_cell.length_c   1.000
_cell.angle_alpha   90.00
_cell.angle_beta   90.00
_cell.angle_gamma   90.00
#
_symmetry.space_group_name_H-M   'P 1'
#
loop_
_entity.id
_entity.type
_entity.pdbx_description
1 polymer ?
#
loop_
_entity_poly.entity_id
_entity_poly.type
_entity_poly.pdbx_seq_one_letter_code
_entity_poly.pdbx_strand_id
1 'polypeptide(L)'
;RMNGEPFLTKPPLAYWLAASVMALAGPTELARVGSTLAALGTVLVTGALGMDLFGEGAGLAAAVVLATMEGFLLEARLLRADMLLVLAVSTTLWCYARLRRGGGRAAALGLWTAVALGVLDKGLLALVLPGAAIGLAELVGGELGPRTVGARLRALRVSLGIAVVAAVAVPWHLAAALRNPGFAWDYVVNQHLLAFFDAKLPRDSIPDSLAF
;
A
#
# COMPACT_ATOMS: atom_id res chain seq x y z
N ARG A 1 -12.85 -14.00 10.82
CA ARG A 1 -12.50 -15.40 11.17
C ARG A 1 -12.67 -16.24 9.93
N MET A 2 -11.80 -17.22 9.72
CA MET A 2 -11.90 -18.19 8.62
C MET A 2 -12.08 -19.56 9.27
N ASN A 3 -13.18 -20.26 8.95
CA ASN A 3 -13.52 -21.56 9.53
C ASN A 3 -13.51 -21.61 11.07
N GLY A 4 -13.96 -20.53 11.73
CA GLY A 4 -14.00 -20.44 13.20
C GLY A 4 -12.76 -19.79 13.82
N GLU A 5 -11.63 -19.75 13.10
CA GLU A 5 -10.36 -19.26 13.65
C GLU A 5 -10.04 -17.80 13.26
N PRO A 6 -9.33 -17.03 14.11
CA PRO A 6 -8.77 -15.74 13.71
C PRO A 6 -7.85 -15.89 12.50
N PHE A 7 -8.14 -15.16 11.43
CA PHE A 7 -7.29 -15.11 10.24
C PHE A 7 -6.71 -13.70 10.11
N LEU A 8 -5.53 -13.51 10.70
CA LEU A 8 -4.86 -12.20 10.84
C LEU A 8 -3.55 -12.12 10.04
N THR A 9 -3.43 -12.95 9.01
CA THR A 9 -2.23 -13.02 8.15
C THR A 9 -2.04 -11.78 7.28
N LYS A 10 -3.11 -11.01 7.06
CA LYS A 10 -3.12 -9.77 6.29
C LYS A 10 -3.92 -8.69 7.02
N PRO A 11 -3.56 -7.42 6.82
CA PRO A 11 -4.34 -6.26 7.27
C PRO A 11 -5.77 -6.22 6.70
N PRO A 12 -6.66 -5.39 7.25
CA PRO A 12 -8.09 -5.55 7.07
C PRO A 12 -8.65 -4.87 5.83
N LEU A 13 -7.93 -3.96 5.16
CA LEU A 13 -8.55 -3.03 4.19
C LEU A 13 -9.29 -3.75 3.06
N ALA A 14 -8.64 -4.70 2.37
CA ALA A 14 -9.29 -5.49 1.33
C ALA A 14 -10.53 -6.24 1.84
N TYR A 15 -10.45 -6.81 3.05
CA TYR A 15 -11.59 -7.52 3.66
C TYR A 15 -12.72 -6.57 4.04
N TRP A 16 -12.41 -5.37 4.56
CA TRP A 16 -13.41 -4.36 4.89
C TRP A 16 -14.14 -3.85 3.65
N LEU A 17 -13.42 -3.64 2.54
CA LEU A 17 -14.03 -3.25 1.27
C LEU A 17 -14.97 -4.34 0.75
N ALA A 18 -14.49 -5.60 0.71
CA ALA A 18 -15.31 -6.73 0.29
C ALA A 18 -16.54 -6.92 1.20
N ALA A 19 -16.34 -6.89 2.52
CA ALA A 19 -17.40 -7.04 3.51
C ALA A 19 -18.42 -5.91 3.44
N SER A 20 -18.00 -4.67 3.17
CA SER A 20 -18.90 -3.52 3.03
C SER A 20 -19.83 -3.70 1.82
N VAL A 21 -19.32 -4.21 0.71
CA VAL A 21 -20.15 -4.52 -0.46
C VAL A 21 -21.12 -5.65 -0.16
N MET A 22 -20.62 -6.73 0.45
CA MET A 22 -21.46 -7.88 0.78
C MET A 22 -22.52 -7.56 1.83
N ALA A 23 -22.26 -6.61 2.73
CA ALA A 23 -23.25 -6.13 3.70
C ALA A 23 -24.43 -5.41 3.03
N LEU A 24 -24.21 -4.76 1.87
CA LEU A 24 -25.22 -4.01 1.14
C LEU A 24 -25.93 -4.85 0.07
N ALA A 25 -25.20 -5.72 -0.64
CA ALA A 25 -25.68 -6.44 -1.81
C ALA A 25 -25.83 -7.96 -1.58
N GLY A 26 -25.54 -8.46 -0.38
CA GLY A 26 -25.43 -9.89 -0.10
C GLY A 26 -24.16 -10.51 -0.69
N PRO A 27 -23.98 -11.84 -0.59
CA PRO A 27 -22.84 -12.53 -1.21
C PRO A 27 -22.89 -12.42 -2.73
N THR A 28 -21.93 -11.70 -3.31
CA THR A 28 -21.91 -11.42 -4.76
C THR A 28 -20.48 -11.21 -5.26
N GLU A 29 -20.31 -11.43 -6.56
CA GLU A 29 -19.10 -11.09 -7.31
C GLU A 29 -18.74 -9.61 -7.21
N LEU A 30 -19.69 -8.72 -6.87
CA LEU A 30 -19.41 -7.29 -6.68
C LEU A 30 -18.43 -7.02 -5.52
N ALA A 31 -18.17 -7.99 -4.63
CA ALA A 31 -17.15 -7.86 -3.59
C ALA A 31 -15.76 -7.47 -4.14
N ARG A 32 -15.47 -7.78 -5.42
CA ARG A 32 -14.22 -7.40 -6.10
C ARG A 32 -14.15 -5.95 -6.57
N VAL A 33 -15.23 -5.17 -6.46
CA VAL A 33 -15.28 -3.79 -6.97
C VAL A 33 -14.15 -2.92 -6.39
N GLY A 34 -13.72 -3.17 -5.15
CA GLY A 34 -12.57 -2.48 -4.56
C GLY A 34 -11.28 -2.69 -5.35
N SER A 35 -11.02 -3.92 -5.82
CA SER A 35 -9.87 -4.25 -6.67
C SER A 35 -9.97 -3.57 -8.04
N THR A 36 -11.16 -3.59 -8.65
CA THR A 36 -11.39 -2.95 -9.96
C THR A 36 -11.27 -1.43 -9.89
N LEU A 37 -11.77 -0.79 -8.82
CA LEU A 37 -11.61 0.64 -8.59
C LEU A 37 -10.15 1.00 -8.30
N ALA A 38 -9.42 0.16 -7.57
CA ALA A 38 -7.99 0.36 -7.34
C ALA A 38 -7.19 0.29 -8.64
N ALA A 39 -7.53 -0.65 -9.53
CA ALA A 39 -6.93 -0.74 -10.86
C ALA A 39 -7.23 0.50 -11.71
N LEU A 40 -8.49 0.95 -11.75
CA LEU A 40 -8.85 2.18 -12.46
C LEU A 40 -8.10 3.40 -11.90
N GLY A 41 -8.04 3.54 -10.58
CA GLY A 41 -7.26 4.58 -9.92
C GLY A 41 -5.77 4.53 -10.30
N THR A 42 -5.20 3.33 -10.41
CA THR A 42 -3.80 3.14 -10.80
C THR A 42 -3.54 3.59 -12.23
N VAL A 43 -4.46 3.32 -13.16
CA VAL A 43 -4.39 3.83 -14.54
C VAL A 43 -4.37 5.36 -14.55
N LEU A 44 -5.28 5.98 -13.81
CA LEU A 44 -5.38 7.45 -13.73
C LEU A 44 -4.11 8.08 -13.12
N VAL A 45 -3.62 7.51 -12.03
CA VAL A 45 -2.40 8.01 -11.35
C VAL A 45 -1.16 7.80 -12.21
N THR A 46 -1.05 6.67 -12.90
CA THR A 46 0.04 6.40 -13.86
C THR A 46 0.03 7.42 -14.99
N GLY A 47 -1.15 7.71 -15.54
CA GLY A 47 -1.32 8.76 -16.53
C GLY A 47 -0.91 10.13 -16.00
N ALA A 48 -1.44 10.55 -14.85
CA ALA A 48 -1.13 11.84 -14.23
C ALA A 48 0.38 11.99 -13.91
N LEU A 49 1.02 10.94 -13.42
CA LEU A 49 2.46 10.91 -13.20
C LEU A 49 3.23 11.07 -14.52
N GLY A 50 2.83 10.36 -15.57
CA GLY A 50 3.42 10.51 -16.90
C GLY A 50 3.27 11.92 -17.45
N MET A 51 2.11 12.56 -17.24
CA MET A 51 1.89 13.97 -17.64
C MET A 51 2.81 14.93 -16.90
N ASP A 52 2.93 14.77 -15.58
CA ASP A 52 3.77 15.64 -14.73
C ASP A 52 5.27 15.50 -15.05
N LEU A 53 5.71 14.33 -15.51
CA LEU A 53 7.12 14.05 -15.81
C LEU A 53 7.50 14.31 -17.27
N PHE A 54 6.63 13.96 -18.21
CA PHE A 54 6.99 13.85 -19.64
C PHE A 54 5.97 14.51 -20.59
N GLY A 55 4.93 15.17 -20.05
CA GLY A 55 3.91 15.85 -20.84
C GLY A 55 2.69 14.99 -21.20
N GLU A 56 1.66 15.65 -21.74
CA GLU A 56 0.32 15.08 -21.91
C GLU A 56 0.30 13.79 -22.74
N GLY A 57 0.98 13.78 -23.90
CA GLY A 57 1.03 12.62 -24.77
C GLY A 57 1.65 11.38 -24.11
N ALA A 58 2.71 11.57 -23.32
CA ALA A 58 3.36 10.49 -22.58
C ALA A 58 2.46 9.94 -21.46
N GLY A 59 1.75 10.83 -20.76
CA GLY A 59 0.79 10.43 -19.73
C GLY A 59 -0.38 9.63 -20.31
N LEU A 60 -0.97 10.09 -21.42
CA LEU A 60 -2.05 9.36 -22.08
C LEU A 60 -1.56 7.98 -22.58
N ALA A 61 -0.38 7.93 -23.20
CA ALA A 61 0.21 6.67 -23.65
C ALA A 61 0.45 5.71 -22.48
N ALA A 62 1.00 6.19 -21.36
CA ALA A 62 1.23 5.37 -20.17
C ALA A 62 -0.07 4.80 -19.58
N ALA A 63 -1.13 5.60 -19.51
CA ALA A 63 -2.45 5.15 -19.05
C ALA A 63 -3.04 4.09 -19.99
N VAL A 64 -3.00 4.29 -21.31
CA VAL A 64 -3.52 3.35 -22.30
C VAL A 64 -2.74 2.04 -22.29
N VAL A 65 -1.41 2.10 -22.24
CA VAL A 65 -0.54 0.92 -22.15
C VAL A 65 -0.89 0.11 -20.90
N LEU A 66 -0.97 0.73 -19.73
CA LEU A 66 -1.32 0.01 -18.50
C LEU A 66 -2.75 -0.55 -18.55
N ALA A 67 -3.72 0.20 -19.07
CA ALA A 67 -5.11 -0.23 -19.18
C ALA A 67 -5.33 -1.40 -20.16
N THR A 68 -4.37 -1.64 -21.06
CA THR A 68 -4.42 -2.71 -22.07
C THR A 68 -3.50 -3.89 -21.74
N MET A 69 -2.70 -3.80 -20.67
CA MET A 69 -1.87 -4.91 -20.19
C MET A 69 -2.74 -6.04 -19.65
N GLU A 70 -2.65 -7.21 -20.27
CA GLU A 70 -3.40 -8.41 -19.88
C GLU A 70 -3.20 -8.77 -18.41
N GLY A 71 -1.94 -8.85 -17.95
CA GLY A 71 -1.63 -9.18 -16.55
C GLY A 71 -2.28 -8.22 -15.56
N PHE A 72 -2.31 -6.93 -15.88
CA PHE A 72 -2.96 -5.92 -15.04
C PHE A 72 -4.48 -6.08 -15.00
N LEU A 73 -5.11 -6.36 -16.14
CA LEU A 73 -6.55 -6.60 -16.23
C LEU A 73 -7.00 -7.89 -15.53
N LEU A 74 -6.16 -8.93 -15.55
CA LEU A 74 -6.42 -10.17 -14.82
C LEU A 74 -6.40 -9.92 -13.31
N GLU A 75 -5.39 -9.21 -12.81
CA GLU A 75 -5.30 -8.84 -11.40
C GLU A 75 -6.48 -7.97 -10.94
N ALA A 76 -6.92 -7.02 -11.77
CA ALA A 76 -8.05 -6.12 -11.49
C ALA A 76 -9.40 -6.83 -11.25
N ARG A 77 -9.54 -8.08 -11.72
CA ARG A 77 -10.77 -8.87 -11.63
C ARG A 77 -10.74 -9.89 -10.50
N LEU A 78 -9.59 -10.09 -9.87
CA LEU A 78 -9.43 -11.02 -8.77
C LEU A 78 -9.65 -10.29 -7.45
N LEU A 79 -10.36 -10.95 -6.53
CA LEU A 79 -10.54 -10.47 -5.16
C LEU A 79 -9.27 -10.72 -4.35
N ARG A 80 -8.21 -9.99 -4.70
CA ARG A 80 -6.91 -9.99 -4.02
C ARG A 80 -6.57 -8.58 -3.58
N ALA A 81 -5.75 -8.50 -2.53
CA ALA A 81 -5.25 -7.22 -2.01
C ALA A 81 -4.22 -6.55 -2.94
N ASP A 82 -3.76 -7.22 -4.00
CA ASP A 82 -2.62 -6.74 -4.80
C ASP A 82 -2.88 -5.38 -5.50
N MET A 83 -4.09 -5.13 -6.01
CA MET A 83 -4.40 -3.88 -6.72
C MET A 83 -4.45 -2.65 -5.81
N LEU A 84 -4.86 -2.81 -4.56
CA LEU A 84 -4.88 -1.71 -3.58
C LEU A 84 -3.46 -1.27 -3.23
N LEU A 85 -2.55 -2.23 -3.03
CA LEU A 85 -1.13 -1.95 -2.86
C LEU A 85 -0.54 -1.24 -4.09
N VAL A 86 -0.83 -1.70 -5.31
CA VAL A 86 -0.33 -1.06 -6.53
C VAL A 86 -0.80 0.39 -6.62
N LEU A 87 -2.08 0.66 -6.35
CA LEU A 87 -2.61 2.03 -6.30
C LEU A 87 -1.89 2.87 -5.24
N ALA A 88 -1.70 2.32 -4.05
CA ALA A 88 -1.02 3.01 -2.95
C ALA A 88 0.41 3.40 -3.35
N VAL A 89 1.19 2.46 -3.88
CA VAL A 89 2.59 2.70 -4.31
C VAL A 89 2.64 3.74 -5.43
N SER A 90 1.83 3.60 -6.48
CA SER A 90 1.77 4.55 -7.59
C SER A 90 1.39 5.97 -7.12
N THR A 91 0.42 6.07 -6.20
CA THR A 91 -0.02 7.35 -5.63
C THR A 91 1.07 7.98 -4.76
N THR A 92 1.78 7.18 -3.96
CA THR A 92 2.94 7.63 -3.16
C THR A 92 4.02 8.21 -4.07
N LEU A 93 4.38 7.52 -5.16
CA LEU A 93 5.38 7.98 -6.12
C LEU A 93 4.93 9.25 -6.86
N TRP A 94 3.66 9.31 -7.27
CA TRP A 94 3.12 10.50 -7.92
C TRP A 94 3.11 11.73 -7.01
N CYS A 95 2.65 11.56 -5.77
CA CYS A 95 2.68 12.63 -4.78
C CYS A 95 4.11 13.06 -4.44
N TYR A 96 5.06 12.13 -4.38
CA TYR A 96 6.47 12.43 -4.20
C TYR A 96 7.02 13.27 -5.38
N ALA A 97 6.73 12.88 -6.62
CA ALA A 97 7.12 13.67 -7.80
C ALA A 97 6.54 15.09 -7.75
N ARG A 98 5.30 15.25 -7.28
CA ARG A 98 4.70 16.58 -7.07
C ARG A 98 5.39 17.37 -5.97
N LEU A 99 5.73 16.75 -4.83
CA LEU A 99 6.51 17.41 -3.76
C LEU A 99 7.87 17.88 -4.26
N ARG A 100 8.55 17.09 -5.11
CA ARG A 100 9.81 17.47 -5.77
C ARG A 100 9.68 18.72 -6.64
N ARG A 101 8.50 18.98 -7.20
CA ARG A 101 8.18 20.13 -8.06
C ARG A 101 7.57 21.31 -7.29
N GLY A 102 7.75 21.36 -5.97
CA GLY A 102 7.22 22.43 -5.12
C GLY A 102 5.80 22.19 -4.59
N GLY A 103 5.30 20.95 -4.70
CA GLY A 103 4.02 20.55 -4.13
C GLY A 103 3.93 20.84 -2.63
N GLY A 104 2.77 21.31 -2.18
CA GLY A 104 2.53 21.72 -0.80
C GLY A 104 1.98 20.60 0.10
N ARG A 105 1.19 21.02 1.10
CA ARG A 105 0.58 20.11 2.09
C ARG A 105 -0.32 19.04 1.46
N ALA A 106 -1.04 19.37 0.38
CA ALA A 106 -1.94 18.43 -0.29
C ALA A 106 -1.19 17.22 -0.88
N ALA A 107 -0.03 17.44 -1.50
CA ALA A 107 0.80 16.34 -2.04
C ALA A 107 1.37 15.47 -0.91
N ALA A 108 1.80 16.08 0.20
CA ALA A 108 2.23 15.32 1.38
C ALA A 108 1.08 14.48 1.99
N LEU A 109 -0.13 15.04 2.08
CA LEU A 109 -1.30 14.29 2.54
C LEU A 109 -1.62 13.13 1.60
N GLY A 110 -1.62 13.35 0.29
CA GLY A 110 -1.82 12.28 -0.69
C GLY A 110 -0.78 11.16 -0.54
N LEU A 111 0.49 11.53 -0.39
CA LEU A 111 1.60 10.59 -0.19
C LEU A 111 1.39 9.73 1.05
N TRP A 112 1.18 10.36 2.21
CA TRP A 112 1.11 9.65 3.49
C TRP A 112 -0.21 8.90 3.69
N THR A 113 -1.31 9.39 3.13
CA THR A 113 -2.58 8.66 3.13
C THR A 113 -2.46 7.41 2.25
N ALA A 114 -1.84 7.50 1.08
CA ALA A 114 -1.59 6.33 0.23
C ALA A 114 -0.71 5.29 0.96
N VAL A 115 0.38 5.72 1.60
CA VAL A 115 1.21 4.84 2.43
C VAL A 115 0.39 4.19 3.53
N ALA A 116 -0.40 4.95 4.28
CA ALA A 116 -1.17 4.43 5.40
C ALA A 116 -2.24 3.41 4.96
N LEU A 117 -2.93 3.66 3.85
CA LEU A 117 -3.89 2.72 3.27
C LEU A 117 -3.20 1.46 2.76
N GLY A 118 -2.04 1.59 2.09
CA GLY A 118 -1.24 0.43 1.68
C GLY A 118 -0.76 -0.41 2.86
N VAL A 119 -0.40 0.22 3.99
CA VAL A 119 -0.07 -0.49 5.24
C VAL A 119 -1.27 -1.26 5.76
N LEU A 120 -2.45 -0.66 5.70
CA LEU A 120 -3.70 -1.28 6.11
C LEU A 120 -4.19 -2.36 5.13
N ASP A 121 -3.51 -2.58 4.01
CA ASP A 121 -3.80 -3.60 3.02
C ASP A 121 -2.77 -4.73 2.97
N LYS A 122 -1.48 -4.39 2.86
CA LYS A 122 -0.36 -5.33 2.66
C LYS A 122 0.81 -5.11 3.63
N GLY A 123 0.64 -4.30 4.66
CA GLY A 123 1.64 -4.11 5.72
C GLY A 123 2.85 -3.31 5.26
N LEU A 124 4.03 -3.70 5.74
CA LEU A 124 5.27 -2.91 5.58
C LEU A 124 5.72 -2.76 4.13
N LEU A 125 5.26 -3.63 3.23
CA LEU A 125 5.50 -3.55 1.78
C LEU A 125 5.12 -2.18 1.21
N ALA A 126 4.05 -1.55 1.72
CA ALA A 126 3.60 -0.24 1.29
C ALA A 126 4.55 0.91 1.69
N LEU A 127 5.47 0.71 2.65
CA LEU A 127 6.57 1.63 2.91
C LEU A 127 7.82 1.22 2.12
N VAL A 128 8.17 -0.07 2.15
CA VAL A 128 9.43 -0.56 1.60
C VAL A 128 9.52 -0.32 0.10
N LEU A 129 8.48 -0.63 -0.67
CA LEU A 129 8.51 -0.50 -2.13
C LEU A 129 8.68 0.96 -2.60
N PRO A 130 7.80 1.91 -2.23
CA PRO A 130 7.98 3.30 -2.66
C PRO A 130 9.18 3.95 -1.95
N GLY A 131 9.47 3.59 -0.71
CA GLY A 131 10.63 4.09 0.03
C GLY A 131 11.95 3.71 -0.62
N ALA A 132 12.10 2.46 -1.07
CA ALA A 132 13.26 2.01 -1.82
C ALA A 132 13.39 2.71 -3.17
N ALA A 133 12.28 2.88 -3.91
CA ALA A 133 12.29 3.60 -5.18
C ALA A 133 12.69 5.08 -5.01
N ILE A 134 12.12 5.78 -4.02
CA ILE A 134 12.47 7.16 -3.68
C ILE A 134 13.93 7.27 -3.22
N GLY A 135 14.36 6.35 -2.35
CA GLY A 135 15.74 6.31 -1.87
C GLY A 135 16.74 6.11 -3.00
N LEU A 136 16.46 5.17 -3.92
CA LEU A 136 17.29 4.94 -5.09
C LEU A 136 17.32 6.16 -6.01
N ALA A 137 16.17 6.80 -6.26
CA ALA A 137 16.10 8.00 -7.10
C ALA A 137 16.93 9.16 -6.52
N GLU A 138 16.86 9.39 -5.21
CA GLU A 138 17.65 10.44 -4.55
C GLU A 138 19.14 10.07 -4.48
N LEU A 139 19.48 8.77 -4.44
CA LEU A 139 20.87 8.29 -4.41
C LEU A 139 21.53 8.50 -5.77
N VAL A 140 20.84 8.09 -6.84
CA VAL A 140 21.28 8.26 -8.23
C VAL A 140 21.35 9.75 -8.59
N GLY A 141 20.43 10.57 -8.08
CA GLY A 141 20.47 12.02 -8.26
C GLY A 141 21.61 12.73 -7.53
N GLY A 142 22.38 12.05 -6.68
CA GLY A 142 23.43 12.65 -5.86
C GLY A 142 22.89 13.57 -4.74
N GLU A 143 21.60 13.47 -4.44
CA GLU A 143 20.90 14.36 -3.52
C GLU A 143 20.74 13.76 -2.12
N LEU A 144 21.06 12.47 -1.94
CA LEU A 144 21.14 11.80 -0.63
C LEU A 144 22.52 12.02 0.01
N GLY A 145 22.56 12.87 1.03
CA GLY A 145 23.72 13.02 1.90
C GLY A 145 23.32 13.42 3.32
N PRO A 146 24.22 13.28 4.31
CA PRO A 146 23.91 13.58 5.72
C PRO A 146 23.37 15.00 5.94
N ARG A 147 23.78 15.95 5.08
CA ARG A 147 23.39 17.35 5.13
C ARG A 147 22.03 17.64 4.48
N THR A 148 21.59 16.83 3.52
CA THR A 148 20.33 17.03 2.77
C THR A 148 19.17 16.21 3.32
N VAL A 149 19.44 15.08 4.00
CA VAL A 149 18.41 14.19 4.58
C VAL A 149 17.43 14.97 5.46
N GLY A 150 17.91 15.84 6.35
CA GLY A 150 17.03 16.64 7.21
C GLY A 150 16.09 17.57 6.43
N ALA A 151 16.57 18.17 5.35
CA ALA A 151 15.74 18.99 4.46
C ALA A 151 14.72 18.15 3.70
N ARG A 152 15.10 16.93 3.26
CA ARG A 152 14.19 15.99 2.60
C ARG A 152 13.07 15.51 3.50
N LEU A 153 13.38 15.13 4.74
CA LEU A 153 12.37 14.73 5.72
C LEU A 153 11.38 15.87 6.02
N ARG A 154 11.87 17.12 6.05
CA ARG A 154 11.00 18.30 6.16
C ARG A 154 10.16 18.53 4.91
N ALA A 155 10.73 18.37 3.71
CA ALA A 155 10.01 18.51 2.44
C ALA A 155 8.90 17.45 2.30
N LEU A 156 9.15 16.22 2.75
CA LEU A 156 8.15 15.16 2.86
C LEU A 156 7.12 15.41 3.97
N ARG A 157 7.33 16.40 4.83
CA ARG A 157 6.48 16.70 6.00
C ARG A 157 6.28 15.45 6.87
N VAL A 158 7.37 14.78 7.24
CA VAL A 158 7.31 13.49 7.96
C VAL A 158 6.48 13.54 9.24
N SER A 159 6.45 14.66 9.97
CA SER A 159 5.59 14.80 11.15
C SER A 159 4.09 14.66 10.83
N LEU A 160 3.65 15.23 9.70
CA LEU A 160 2.30 15.03 9.18
C LEU A 160 2.09 13.57 8.76
N GLY A 161 3.11 12.96 8.16
CA GLY A 161 3.07 11.55 7.78
C GLY A 161 2.89 10.61 8.95
N ILE A 162 3.66 10.81 10.02
CA ILE A 162 3.52 10.07 11.28
C ILE A 162 2.10 10.22 11.81
N ALA A 163 1.54 11.44 11.83
CA ALA A 163 0.18 11.67 12.28
C ALA A 163 -0.87 10.93 11.43
N VAL A 164 -0.74 10.94 10.10
CA VAL A 164 -1.66 10.25 9.18
C VAL A 164 -1.57 8.74 9.34
N VAL A 165 -0.36 8.17 9.36
CA VAL A 165 -0.15 6.72 9.55
C VAL A 165 -0.66 6.28 10.93
N ALA A 166 -0.41 7.07 11.97
CA ALA A 166 -0.91 6.82 13.31
C ALA A 166 -2.45 6.88 13.39
N ALA A 167 -3.08 7.77 12.63
CA ALA A 167 -4.54 7.87 12.61
C ALA A 167 -5.22 6.76 11.80
N VAL A 168 -4.60 6.29 10.71
CA VAL A 168 -5.24 5.37 9.76
C VAL A 168 -4.83 3.92 9.99
N ALA A 169 -3.53 3.64 10.13
CA ALA A 169 -3.02 2.27 10.17
C ALA A 169 -2.94 1.72 11.60
N VAL A 170 -2.43 2.52 12.53
CA VAL A 170 -2.15 2.07 13.91
C VAL A 170 -3.38 1.58 14.68
N PRO A 171 -4.59 2.16 14.58
CA PRO A 171 -5.72 1.75 15.44
C PRO A 171 -6.08 0.27 15.28
N TRP A 172 -6.10 -0.22 14.04
CA TRP A 172 -6.38 -1.63 13.79
C TRP A 172 -5.25 -2.54 14.27
N HIS A 173 -3.99 -2.19 13.97
CA HIS A 173 -2.84 -3.00 14.38
C HIS A 173 -2.74 -3.09 15.90
N LEU A 174 -3.01 -1.98 16.60
CA LEU A 174 -3.05 -1.94 18.06
C LEU A 174 -4.19 -2.79 18.60
N ALA A 175 -5.40 -2.65 18.06
CA ALA A 175 -6.54 -3.46 18.47
C ALA A 175 -6.32 -4.97 18.22
N ALA A 176 -5.68 -5.34 17.10
CA ALA A 176 -5.34 -6.72 16.78
C ALA A 176 -4.29 -7.27 17.77
N ALA A 177 -3.24 -6.50 18.06
CA ALA A 177 -2.20 -6.89 19.01
C ALA A 177 -2.72 -7.03 20.45
N LEU A 178 -3.59 -6.13 20.91
CA LEU A 178 -4.15 -6.18 22.26
C LEU A 178 -5.14 -7.35 22.45
N ARG A 179 -5.78 -7.82 21.38
CA ARG A 179 -6.78 -8.90 21.44
C ARG A 179 -6.22 -10.29 21.15
N ASN A 180 -5.02 -10.38 20.58
CA ASN A 180 -4.44 -11.64 20.13
C ASN A 180 -2.95 -11.68 20.54
N PRO A 181 -2.62 -12.37 21.66
CA PRO A 181 -1.24 -12.64 22.02
C PRO A 181 -0.47 -13.27 20.85
N GLY A 182 0.81 -12.92 20.68
CA GLY A 182 1.64 -13.42 19.58
C GLY A 182 1.42 -12.72 18.22
N PHE A 183 0.30 -11.99 18.00
CA PHE A 183 0.00 -11.34 16.72
C PHE A 183 1.11 -10.40 16.25
N ALA A 184 1.67 -9.56 17.13
CA ALA A 184 2.68 -8.58 16.73
C ALA A 184 3.95 -9.25 16.18
N TRP A 185 4.38 -10.35 16.81
CA TRP A 185 5.52 -11.13 16.34
C TRP A 185 5.19 -11.85 15.03
N ASP A 186 4.04 -12.52 14.94
CA ASP A 186 3.64 -13.20 13.70
C ASP A 186 3.53 -12.21 12.55
N TYR A 187 2.77 -11.14 12.75
CA TYR A 187 2.52 -10.14 11.74
C TYR A 187 3.81 -9.45 11.25
N VAL A 188 4.72 -9.05 12.13
CA VAL A 188 5.93 -8.31 11.74
C VAL A 188 7.08 -9.23 11.36
N VAL A 189 7.37 -10.25 12.17
CA VAL A 189 8.53 -11.12 11.97
C VAL A 189 8.17 -12.25 11.03
N ASN A 190 7.12 -13.00 11.33
CA ASN A 190 6.81 -14.21 10.59
C ASN A 190 6.27 -13.92 9.17
N GLN A 191 5.29 -13.02 9.04
CA GLN A 191 4.63 -12.72 7.76
C GLN A 191 5.44 -11.80 6.84
N HIS A 192 6.43 -11.05 7.35
CA HIS A 192 7.28 -10.19 6.52
C HIS A 192 8.71 -10.72 6.42
N LEU A 193 9.43 -10.85 7.54
CA LEU A 193 10.84 -11.23 7.51
C LEU A 193 11.04 -12.70 7.17
N LEU A 194 10.45 -13.61 7.94
CA LEU A 194 10.62 -15.04 7.73
C LEU A 194 9.99 -15.49 6.42
N ALA A 195 8.79 -14.99 6.09
CA ALA A 195 8.15 -15.26 4.81
C ALA A 195 9.00 -14.82 3.60
N PHE A 196 9.72 -13.70 3.69
CA PHE A 196 10.60 -13.24 2.61
C PHE A 196 11.79 -14.17 2.36
N PHE A 197 12.30 -14.81 3.42
CA PHE A 197 13.40 -15.78 3.35
C PHE A 197 12.94 -17.24 3.25
N ASP A 198 11.66 -17.48 2.95
CA ASP A 198 11.06 -18.83 2.89
C ASP A 198 11.24 -19.65 4.20
N ALA A 199 11.24 -18.94 5.33
CA ALA A 199 11.53 -19.47 6.66
C ALA A 199 10.32 -19.36 7.62
N LYS A 200 9.10 -19.22 7.08
CA LYS A 200 7.86 -18.99 7.86
C LYS A 200 7.53 -20.16 8.80
N LEU A 201 6.96 -19.84 9.96
CA LEU A 201 6.59 -20.76 11.03
C LEU A 201 5.10 -20.62 11.44
N PRO A 202 4.28 -21.69 11.40
CA PRO A 202 4.50 -22.92 10.65
C PRO A 202 4.59 -22.65 9.14
N ARG A 203 5.18 -23.57 8.38
CA ARG A 203 5.38 -23.41 6.93
C ARG A 203 4.06 -23.25 6.17
N ASP A 204 2.98 -23.82 6.70
CA ASP A 204 1.64 -23.74 6.11
C ASP A 204 0.82 -22.60 6.72
N SER A 205 -0.06 -22.02 5.92
CA SER A 205 -0.95 -20.89 6.33
C SER A 205 -2.15 -21.34 7.17
N ILE A 206 -2.02 -22.47 7.86
CA ILE A 206 -3.06 -22.97 8.76
C ILE A 206 -3.05 -22.06 9.99
N PRO A 207 -4.22 -21.54 10.41
CA PRO A 207 -4.32 -20.74 11.62
C PRO A 207 -4.16 -21.65 12.83
N ASP A 208 -2.96 -22.20 13.03
CA ASP A 208 -2.61 -22.69 14.35
C ASP A 208 -2.44 -21.45 15.22
N SER A 209 -3.35 -21.33 16.19
CA SER A 209 -3.26 -20.36 17.27
C SER A 209 -1.81 -20.31 17.72
N LEU A 210 -1.16 -19.16 17.53
CA LEU A 210 0.24 -18.95 17.84
C LEU A 210 0.47 -19.30 19.32
N ALA A 211 0.83 -20.56 19.57
CA ALA A 211 1.24 -21.08 20.85
C ALA A 211 2.73 -20.78 20.99
N PHE A 212 3.05 -19.49 21.10
CA PHE A 212 4.35 -18.99 21.51
C PHE A 212 4.14 -17.93 22.58
#